data_AF-A0A4S4CF94-F1
#
_entry.id   AF-A0A4S4CF94-F1
#
_cell.length_a   1.000
_cell.length_b   1.000
_cell.length_c   1.000
_cell.angle_alpha   90.00
_cell.angle_beta   90.00
_cell.angle_gamma   90.00
#
_symmetry.space_group_name_H-M   'P 1'
#
loop_
_entity.id
_entity.type
_entity.pdbx_description
1 polymer ?
#
loop_
_entity_poly.entity_id
_entity_poly.type
_entity_poly.pdbx_seq_one_letter_code
_entity_poly.pdbx_strand_id
1 'polypeptide(L)' 'MTEKVSLSSSDFQTRALEIASDLSSIGALDHGGKHGEEWARARAAYIRELYEILTSPSGEDRGEPNPRP' A
#
# COMPACT_ATOMS: atom_id res chain seq x y z
N MET A 1 -11.46 -17.17 -18.50
CA MET A 1 -11.26 -17.34 -17.04
C MET A 1 -10.31 -16.25 -16.61
N THR A 2 -10.85 -15.20 -16.01
CA THR A 2 -10.15 -13.93 -15.73
C THR A 2 -9.99 -13.81 -14.21
N GLU A 3 -9.09 -14.61 -13.64
CA GLU A 3 -8.99 -14.77 -12.18
C GLU A 3 -7.58 -14.53 -11.63
N LYS A 4 -6.81 -13.62 -12.25
CA LYS A 4 -5.46 -13.26 -11.76
C LYS A 4 -5.24 -11.76 -11.49
N VAL A 5 -6.29 -10.92 -11.50
CA VAL A 5 -6.11 -9.46 -11.46
C VAL A 5 -6.42 -8.82 -10.09
N SER A 6 -7.07 -9.52 -9.15
CA SER A 6 -7.90 -8.77 -8.19
C SER A 6 -7.41 -8.70 -6.74
N LEU A 7 -6.34 -9.39 -6.33
CA LEU A 7 -5.88 -9.32 -4.94
C LEU A 7 -5.02 -8.08 -4.69
N SER A 8 -3.91 -7.88 -5.43
CA SER A 8 -3.04 -6.71 -5.24
C SER A 8 -3.73 -5.38 -5.54
N SER A 9 -4.66 -5.36 -6.50
CA SER A 9 -5.45 -4.17 -6.80
C SER A 9 -6.45 -3.84 -5.69
N SER A 10 -7.04 -4.85 -5.05
CA SER A 10 -7.95 -4.67 -3.90
C SER A 10 -7.19 -4.23 -2.65
N ASP A 11 -6.03 -4.83 -2.39
CA ASP A 11 -5.15 -4.47 -1.27
C ASP A 11 -4.65 -3.03 -1.43
N PHE A 12 -4.26 -2.64 -2.65
CA PHE A 12 -3.88 -1.27 -2.96
C PHE A 12 -5.02 -0.27 -2.75
N GLN A 13 -6.22 -0.56 -3.26
CA GLN A 13 -7.38 0.32 -3.13
C GLN A 13 -7.80 0.50 -1.68
N THR A 14 -7.85 -0.59 -0.91
CA THR A 14 -8.16 -0.57 0.52
C THR A 14 -7.13 0.29 1.26
N ARG A 15 -5.84 0.04 1.00
CA ARG A 15 -4.77 0.76 1.69
C ARG A 15 -4.74 2.24 1.32
N ALA A 16 -4.98 2.58 0.06
CA ALA A 16 -5.05 3.97 -0.39
C ALA A 16 -6.20 4.75 0.31
N LEU A 17 -7.34 4.10 0.56
CA LEU A 17 -8.45 4.71 1.29
C LEU A 17 -8.13 4.95 2.76
N GLU A 18 -7.48 3.99 3.43
CA GLU A 18 -7.02 4.14 4.82
C GLU A 18 -6.03 5.31 4.95
N ILE A 19 -5.05 5.37 4.05
CA ILE A 19 -4.06 6.47 4.01
C ILE A 19 -4.73 7.83 3.80
N ALA A 20 -5.72 7.90 2.90
CA ALA A 20 -6.45 9.14 2.67
C ALA A 20 -7.22 9.60 3.91
N SER A 21 -7.79 8.66 4.67
CA SER A 21 -8.45 8.92 5.95
C SER A 21 -7.46 9.41 7.01
N ASP A 22 -6.32 8.74 7.16
CA ASP A 22 -5.25 9.11 8.09
C ASP A 22 -4.71 10.52 7.80
N LEU A 23 -4.38 10.81 6.53
CA LEU A 23 -3.88 12.12 6.12
C LEU A 23 -4.92 13.23 6.30
N SER A 24 -6.20 12.93 6.10
CA SER A 24 -7.29 13.88 6.37
C SER A 24 -7.42 14.18 7.87
N SER A 25 -7.11 13.22 8.75
CA SER A 25 -7.13 13.41 10.20
C SER A 25 -5.98 14.28 10.71
N ILE A 26 -4.88 14.41 9.95
CA ILE A 26 -3.74 15.27 10.29
C ILE A 26 -4.06 16.77 10.06
N GLY A 27 -5.25 17.07 9.51
CA GLY A 27 -5.79 18.42 9.37
C GLY A 27 -5.63 18.99 7.96
N ALA A 28 -6.64 19.70 7.50
CA ALA A 28 -6.67 20.31 6.19
C ALA A 28 -5.78 21.57 6.15
N LEU A 29 -4.62 21.45 5.49
CA LEU A 29 -3.97 22.53 4.73
C LEU A 29 -3.65 23.84 5.48
N ASP A 30 -2.93 23.75 6.60
CA ASP A 30 -2.07 24.87 7.03
C ASP A 30 -0.70 24.32 7.42
N HIS A 31 0.19 24.15 6.44
CA HIS A 31 1.50 23.54 6.64
C HIS A 31 2.60 24.57 6.80
N GLY A 32 2.58 25.27 7.94
CA GLY A 32 3.75 25.91 8.53
C GLY A 32 4.19 25.18 9.81
N GLY A 33 5.48 24.87 9.94
CA GLY A 33 6.07 24.31 11.16
C GLY A 33 5.95 22.78 11.32
N LYS A 34 5.98 22.29 12.57
CA LYS A 34 6.13 20.88 12.95
C LYS A 34 5.05 19.94 12.35
N HIS A 35 3.82 20.43 12.19
CA HIS A 35 2.72 19.65 11.62
C HIS A 35 2.86 19.41 10.11
N GLY A 36 3.49 20.35 9.37
CA GLY A 36 3.81 20.14 7.95
C GLY A 36 4.91 19.11 7.73
N GLU A 37 5.92 19.09 8.60
CA GLU A 37 6.99 18.08 8.56
C GLU A 37 6.47 16.67 8.89
N GLU A 38 5.57 16.56 9.87
CA GLU A 38 4.92 15.30 10.24
C GLU A 38 4.04 14.79 9.10
N TRP A 39 3.25 15.66 8.47
CA TRP A 39 2.44 15.32 7.30
C TRP A 39 3.29 14.86 6.13
N ALA A 40 4.38 15.57 5.81
CA ALA A 40 5.29 15.21 4.72
C ALA A 40 5.98 13.85 4.99
N ARG A 41 6.38 13.57 6.24
CA ARG A 41 6.97 12.30 6.64
C ARG A 41 5.97 11.16 6.53
N ALA A 42 4.75 11.34 7.04
CA ALA A 42 3.67 10.36 6.94
C ALA A 42 3.36 10.06 5.46
N ARG A 43 3.16 11.09 4.64
CA ARG A 43 2.94 10.95 3.20
C ARG A 43 4.04 10.18 2.48
N ALA A 44 5.31 10.43 2.80
CA ALA A 44 6.43 9.72 2.18
C ALA A 44 6.46 8.23 2.55
N ALA A 45 6.11 7.87 3.81
CA ALA A 45 6.02 6.48 4.24
C ALA A 45 4.89 5.74 3.51
N TYR A 46 3.72 6.37 3.39
CA TYR A 46 2.56 5.80 2.71
C TYR A 46 2.78 5.59 1.20
N ILE A 47 3.50 6.48 0.53
CA ILE A 47 3.88 6.29 -0.88
C ILE A 47 4.75 5.04 -1.06
N ARG A 48 5.68 4.77 -0.13
CA ARG A 48 6.52 3.56 -0.18
C ARG A 48 5.70 2.31 0.02
N GLU A 49 4.78 2.33 0.97
CA GLU A 49 3.88 1.20 1.25
C GLU A 49 2.98 0.87 0.04
N LEU A 50 2.39 1.89 -0.59
CA LEU A 50 1.60 1.71 -1.80
C LEU A 50 2.45 1.17 -2.97
N TYR A 51 3.70 1.65 -3.09
CA TYR A 51 4.63 1.13 -4.08
C TYR A 51 5.00 -0.34 -3.82
N GLU A 52 5.22 -0.72 -2.56
CA GLU A 52 5.48 -2.11 -2.17
C GLU A 52 4.30 -3.02 -2.53
N ILE A 53 3.05 -2.61 -2.29
CA ILE A 53 1.87 -3.40 -2.69
C ILE A 53 1.81 -3.59 -4.21
N LEU A 54 2.12 -2.54 -4.99
CA LEU A 54 2.11 -2.60 -6.46
C LEU A 54 3.26 -3.43 -7.04
N THR A 55 4.40 -3.46 -6.36
CA THR A 55 5.63 -4.07 -6.88
C THR A 55 5.99 -5.39 -6.23
N SER A 56 5.31 -5.76 -5.14
CA SER A 56 5.48 -7.06 -4.51
C SER A 56 4.98 -8.15 -5.46
N PRO A 57 5.85 -9.11 -5.84
CA PRO A 57 5.40 -10.26 -6.60
C PRO A 57 4.37 -10.99 -5.73
N SER A 58 3.12 -11.05 -6.20
CA SER A 58 2.05 -11.79 -5.53
C SER A 58 2.56 -13.21 -5.29
N GLY A 59 2.78 -13.57 -4.04
CA GLY A 59 3.48 -14.79 -3.65
C GLY A 59 2.70 -16.07 -3.97
N GLU A 60 2.61 -16.42 -5.24
CA GLU A 60 2.50 -17.81 -5.71
C GLU A 60 3.89 -18.26 -6.18
N ASP A 61 4.76 -18.62 -5.24
CA ASP A 61 5.79 -19.65 -5.44
C ASP A 61 6.24 -20.20 -4.08
N ARG A 62 5.33 -20.89 -3.40
CA ARG A 62 5.77 -21.95 -2.47
C ARG A 62 5.78 -23.22 -3.27
N GLY A 63 6.94 -23.51 -3.88
CA GLY A 63 7.18 -24.75 -4.59
C GLY A 63 6.64 -25.95 -3.82
N GLU A 64 5.60 -26.56 -4.35
CA GLU A 64 5.15 -27.88 -3.94
C GLU A 64 6.29 -28.86 -4.30
N PRO A 65 6.86 -29.61 -3.34
CA PRO A 65 7.85 -30.61 -3.69
C PRO A 65 7.14 -31.72 -4.46
N ASN A 66 7.25 -31.68 -5.78
CA ASN A 66 6.77 -32.69 -6.72
C ASN A 66 7.20 -34.10 -6.25
N PRO A 67 6.28 -34.97 -5.77
CA PRO A 67 6.63 -36.34 -5.49
C PRO A 67 6.74 -37.07 -6.83
N ARG A 68 7.97 -37.28 -7.31
CA ARG A 68 8.21 -38.09 -8.51
C ARG A 68 7.79 -39.56 -8.24
N PRO A 69 7.29 -40.27 -9.27
CA PRO A 69 6.75 -41.63 -9.18
C PRO A 69 7.81 -42.69 -8.85
#